data_AF-A0AAW2INY3-F1
#
_entry.id   AF-A0AAW2INY3-F1
#
_cell.length_a   1.000
_cell.length_b   1.000
_cell.length_c   1.000
_cell.angle_alpha   90.00
_cell.angle_beta   90.00
_cell.angle_gamma   90.00
#
_symmetry.space_group_name_H-M   'P 1'
#
loop_
_entity.id
_entity.type
_entity.pdbx_description
1 polymer ?
#
loop_
_entity_poly.entity_id
_entity_poly.type
_entity_poly.pdbx_seq_one_letter_code
_entity_poly.pdbx_strand_id
1 'polypeptide(L)'
;QTTTVGGIAAAANVMDWGVNNSYSNQSLKVDMDPKSGTVMSGAIIPQIEPVDIGLGSVEKGSTILTAKPRKKTMTSVYLKYFETAMDGKSRKCKFCGQSYSIATATGNLGRHLSNRHPGYDKIGDSSNSPTPQPVTVAKKPQPQAQVKVPTIELDHLNWVLIKWLLVASLPTSTLTEKWLINAFKFLNPSVELWSGKKFQTVLREVFRSMQESVRLIVEQVCSKVSVTLDFWTSYEQILYMSVTCQWIDENWSFQKVLLDICHIPSPCGGSEIYYALLKVLRLYNLETKILSCTHDNSPNALHACHTLKGDMDSQKMAAFCYIPCAHTLNAIINDGLRTTKSVILKIREFVLELNSSLEISDDFVQFTTAYQEGNWKFPLDASARWSGSYQMLDIACKV
;
A
#
# COMPACT_ATOMS: atom_id res chain seq x y z
N GLN A 1 -32.42 51.11 14.28
CA GLN A 1 -30.98 50.85 14.47
C GLN A 1 -30.83 49.34 14.32
N THR A 2 -30.23 48.79 13.26
CA THR A 2 -28.78 48.77 12.93
C THR A 2 -27.95 48.20 14.08
N THR A 3 -27.11 47.18 13.89
CA THR A 3 -26.28 46.92 12.69
C THR A 3 -26.12 45.42 12.38
N THR A 4 -26.19 45.04 11.09
CA THR A 4 -25.79 43.72 10.59
C THR A 4 -24.28 43.65 10.35
N VAL A 5 -23.63 42.56 10.76
CA VAL A 5 -22.25 42.23 10.36
C VAL A 5 -22.26 40.88 9.64
N GLY A 6 -21.94 40.89 8.35
CA GLY A 6 -21.86 39.66 7.54
C GLY A 6 -20.48 39.01 7.63
N GLY A 7 -20.41 37.76 8.08
CA GLY A 7 -19.21 36.94 7.97
C GLY A 7 -19.19 36.21 6.63
N ILE A 8 -18.14 36.40 5.83
CA ILE A 8 -17.96 35.67 4.57
C ILE A 8 -17.50 34.25 4.90
N ALA A 9 -18.39 33.27 4.72
CA ALA A 9 -18.05 31.85 4.83
C ALA A 9 -17.18 31.43 3.64
N ALA A 10 -15.88 31.24 3.86
CA ALA A 10 -15.01 30.61 2.89
C ALA A 10 -15.36 29.12 2.76
N ALA A 11 -15.81 28.69 1.58
CA ALA A 11 -16.11 27.29 1.31
C ALA A 11 -14.82 26.46 1.26
N ALA A 12 -14.43 25.89 2.41
CA ALA A 12 -13.42 24.85 2.46
C ALA A 12 -13.98 23.58 1.78
N ASN A 13 -13.33 23.13 0.72
CA ASN A 13 -13.64 21.83 0.09
C ASN A 13 -13.21 20.70 1.03
N VAL A 14 -14.08 20.34 1.98
CA VAL A 14 -13.98 19.11 2.76
C VAL A 14 -14.24 17.95 1.81
N MET A 15 -13.17 17.41 1.22
CA MET A 15 -13.27 16.15 0.49
C MET A 15 -13.61 15.04 1.48
N ASP A 16 -14.65 14.27 1.13
CA ASP A 16 -15.18 13.20 1.96
C ASP A 16 -14.13 12.09 2.17
N TRP A 17 -13.85 11.79 3.43
CA TRP A 17 -13.00 10.67 3.85
C TRP A 17 -13.83 9.41 4.10
N GLY A 18 -14.88 9.21 3.30
CA GLY A 18 -15.72 8.01 3.27
C GLY A 18 -14.89 6.72 3.18
N VAL A 19 -14.62 6.12 4.34
CA VAL A 19 -14.02 4.80 4.44
C VAL A 19 -15.10 3.81 4.05
N ASN A 20 -15.05 3.33 2.81
CA ASN A 20 -15.92 2.26 2.36
C ASN A 20 -15.61 1.01 3.20
N ASN A 21 -16.51 0.65 4.11
CA ASN A 21 -16.23 -0.27 5.22
C ASN A 21 -16.25 -1.76 4.80
N SER A 22 -15.87 -2.03 3.55
CA SER A 22 -15.93 -3.33 2.86
C SER A 22 -14.66 -4.17 3.08
N TYR A 23 -14.16 -4.22 4.32
CA TYR A 23 -13.13 -5.16 4.76
C TYR A 23 -13.61 -5.99 5.96
N SER A 24 -14.87 -6.40 5.90
CA SER A 24 -15.45 -7.41 6.78
C SER A 24 -14.98 -8.82 6.38
N ASN A 25 -14.27 -9.48 7.29
CA ASN A 25 -14.12 -10.93 7.39
C ASN A 25 -13.71 -11.70 6.11
N GLN A 26 -12.40 -11.84 5.90
CA GLN A 26 -11.84 -13.04 5.24
C GLN A 26 -11.15 -13.98 6.24
N SER A 27 -11.77 -14.15 7.42
CA SER A 27 -11.66 -15.39 8.17
C SER A 27 -12.44 -16.49 7.43
N LEU A 28 -11.92 -17.71 7.38
CA LEU A 28 -12.58 -18.80 6.64
C LEU A 28 -13.94 -19.16 7.25
N LYS A 29 -15.02 -18.82 6.56
CA LYS A 29 -16.31 -19.50 6.69
C LYS A 29 -16.19 -20.89 6.07
N VAL A 30 -16.02 -21.90 6.92
CA VAL A 30 -16.38 -23.28 6.59
C VAL A 30 -17.85 -23.43 6.96
N ASP A 31 -18.74 -23.01 6.06
CA ASP A 31 -20.18 -23.18 6.24
C ASP A 31 -20.53 -24.67 6.00
N MET A 32 -20.73 -25.43 7.10
CA MET A 32 -21.36 -26.75 7.07
C MET A 32 -22.86 -26.61 7.41
N ASP A 33 -23.73 -27.03 6.50
CA ASP A 33 -25.12 -27.43 6.79
C ASP A 33 -25.70 -28.28 5.61
N PRO A 34 -26.86 -28.97 5.73
CA PRO A 34 -26.87 -30.37 5.29
C PRO A 34 -27.93 -30.80 4.25
N LYS A 35 -27.57 -31.87 3.54
CA LYS A 35 -28.41 -32.94 2.93
C LYS A 35 -29.26 -32.67 1.65
N SER A 36 -29.19 -33.70 0.79
CA SER A 36 -30.21 -34.26 -0.12
C SER A 36 -30.73 -33.50 -1.35
N GLY A 37 -30.19 -33.86 -2.53
CA GLY A 37 -30.88 -34.80 -3.46
C GLY A 37 -31.93 -34.28 -4.47
N THR A 38 -31.62 -34.40 -5.77
CA THR A 38 -32.52 -34.44 -6.96
C THR A 38 -31.63 -34.90 -8.14
N VAL A 39 -31.77 -36.10 -8.73
CA VAL A 39 -32.65 -36.54 -9.85
C VAL A 39 -32.23 -35.99 -11.24
N MET A 40 -32.44 -36.82 -12.28
CA MET A 40 -31.81 -36.79 -13.63
C MET A 40 -32.54 -35.99 -14.72
N SER A 41 -31.82 -35.77 -15.84
CA SER A 41 -32.27 -35.38 -17.20
C SER A 41 -32.56 -33.88 -17.47
N GLY A 42 -32.23 -33.32 -18.65
CA GLY A 42 -31.40 -33.84 -19.76
C GLY A 42 -31.54 -33.07 -21.09
N ALA A 43 -30.46 -33.01 -21.90
CA ALA A 43 -30.33 -32.54 -23.31
C ALA A 43 -30.77 -31.07 -23.61
N ILE A 44 -30.23 -30.30 -24.58
CA ILE A 44 -29.80 -30.56 -25.97
C ILE A 44 -28.63 -29.60 -26.36
N ILE A 45 -27.79 -29.99 -27.35
CA ILE A 45 -26.77 -29.14 -28.01
C ILE A 45 -26.86 -29.33 -29.54
N PRO A 46 -26.64 -28.28 -30.36
CA PRO A 46 -25.62 -28.35 -31.42
C PRO A 46 -24.72 -27.09 -31.42
N GLN A 47 -23.38 -27.15 -31.34
CA GLN A 47 -22.37 -27.78 -32.21
C GLN A 47 -22.06 -27.03 -33.52
N ILE A 48 -20.86 -26.44 -33.60
CA ILE A 48 -19.93 -26.39 -34.75
C ILE A 48 -18.58 -25.78 -34.27
N GLU A 49 -17.45 -26.23 -34.84
CA GLU A 49 -16.08 -26.01 -34.34
C GLU A 49 -15.14 -25.24 -35.32
N PRO A 50 -13.89 -24.87 -34.91
CA PRO A 50 -13.06 -23.86 -35.59
C PRO A 50 -11.94 -24.40 -36.51
N VAL A 51 -11.15 -23.49 -37.11
CA VAL A 51 -9.84 -23.76 -37.75
C VAL A 51 -8.86 -22.60 -37.46
N ASP A 52 -7.58 -22.92 -37.24
CA ASP A 52 -6.45 -22.01 -36.99
C ASP A 52 -5.19 -22.50 -37.74
N ILE A 53 -4.42 -21.62 -38.42
CA ILE A 53 -3.19 -21.93 -39.18
C ILE A 53 -2.26 -20.69 -39.27
N GLY A 54 -0.93 -20.88 -39.22
CA GLY A 54 0.07 -19.84 -39.52
C GLY A 54 1.45 -20.33 -40.00
N LEU A 55 2.38 -19.37 -40.18
CA LEU A 55 3.84 -19.46 -40.50
C LEU A 55 4.30 -19.83 -41.94
N GLY A 56 5.36 -19.15 -42.43
CA GLY A 56 6.10 -19.48 -43.66
C GLY A 56 7.14 -18.44 -44.14
N SER A 57 8.38 -18.87 -44.41
CA SER A 57 9.60 -18.10 -44.83
C SER A 57 9.96 -18.35 -46.34
N VAL A 58 10.95 -17.77 -47.05
CA VAL A 58 11.67 -16.44 -47.13
C VAL A 58 12.68 -16.50 -48.35
N GLU A 59 13.36 -15.39 -48.74
CA GLU A 59 14.41 -15.27 -49.81
C GLU A 59 13.96 -15.33 -51.31
N LYS A 60 14.67 -14.83 -52.36
CA LYS A 60 15.93 -14.06 -52.58
C LYS A 60 15.90 -13.31 -53.95
N GLY A 61 16.75 -12.30 -54.21
CA GLY A 61 16.98 -11.72 -55.56
C GLY A 61 17.74 -10.37 -55.62
N SER A 62 18.49 -10.07 -56.70
CA SER A 62 19.38 -8.87 -56.81
C SER A 62 19.80 -8.48 -58.24
N THR A 63 20.02 -7.18 -58.53
CA THR A 63 20.97 -6.67 -59.55
C THR A 63 21.27 -5.15 -59.41
N ILE A 64 22.31 -4.63 -60.08
CA ILE A 64 22.94 -3.30 -59.89
C ILE A 64 23.27 -2.61 -61.23
N LEU A 65 23.25 -1.26 -61.30
CA LEU A 65 23.94 -0.33 -62.26
C LEU A 65 23.62 1.15 -61.83
N THR A 66 24.33 2.27 -62.14
CA THR A 66 25.58 2.56 -62.89
C THR A 66 26.50 3.64 -62.25
N ALA A 67 26.30 4.95 -62.54
CA ALA A 67 27.28 6.05 -62.44
C ALA A 67 26.61 7.42 -62.79
N LYS A 68 27.17 8.66 -62.77
CA LYS A 68 28.25 9.47 -62.11
C LYS A 68 28.14 10.92 -62.74
N PRO A 69 28.79 12.01 -62.27
CA PRO A 69 29.12 12.49 -60.92
C PRO A 69 28.87 14.04 -60.69
N ARG A 70 29.27 14.57 -59.52
CA ARG A 70 29.59 16.00 -59.19
C ARG A 70 28.47 17.07 -59.13
N LYS A 71 28.20 17.54 -57.90
CA LYS A 71 28.60 18.88 -57.41
C LYS A 71 28.80 18.83 -55.88
N LYS A 72 29.92 19.33 -55.36
CA LYS A 72 30.19 19.39 -53.91
C LYS A 72 29.60 20.67 -53.32
N THR A 73 28.36 20.62 -52.86
CA THR A 73 27.76 21.70 -52.06
C THR A 73 28.17 21.53 -50.59
N MET A 74 28.42 22.63 -49.88
CA MET A 74 28.80 22.57 -48.46
C MET A 74 27.71 21.95 -47.59
N THR A 75 27.95 20.73 -47.10
CA THR A 75 27.01 20.00 -46.22
C THR A 75 26.99 20.67 -44.85
N SER A 76 25.96 21.49 -44.59
CA SER A 76 25.77 22.17 -43.30
C SER A 76 25.81 21.20 -42.13
N VAL A 77 26.55 21.56 -41.07
CA VAL A 77 26.85 20.71 -39.90
C VAL A 77 25.61 20.06 -39.29
N TYR A 78 24.46 20.75 -39.28
CA TYR A 78 23.21 20.21 -38.72
C TYR A 78 22.68 18.97 -39.46
N LEU A 79 23.04 18.76 -40.74
CA LEU A 79 22.53 17.66 -41.55
C LEU A 79 22.97 16.28 -41.05
N LYS A 80 24.03 16.14 -40.24
CA LYS A 80 24.41 14.83 -39.65
C LYS A 80 23.31 14.24 -38.75
N TYR A 81 22.47 15.10 -38.16
CA TYR A 81 21.37 14.76 -37.26
C TYR A 81 20.02 14.55 -37.97
N PHE A 82 19.98 14.63 -39.29
CA PHE A 82 18.79 14.38 -40.10
C PHE A 82 19.04 13.23 -41.08
N GLU A 83 17.97 12.56 -41.46
CA GLU A 83 17.94 11.53 -42.51
C GLU A 83 17.01 12.01 -43.64
N THR A 84 17.36 11.76 -44.89
CA THR A 84 16.47 12.04 -46.03
C THR A 84 15.47 10.89 -46.14
N ALA A 85 14.17 11.20 -46.21
CA ALA A 85 13.16 10.16 -46.39
C ALA A 85 13.21 9.58 -47.81
N MET A 86 12.62 8.38 -47.99
CA MET A 86 12.56 7.68 -49.28
C MET A 86 11.84 8.49 -50.39
N ASP A 87 11.08 9.52 -50.04
CA ASP A 87 10.43 10.43 -50.98
C ASP A 87 11.39 11.40 -51.71
N GLY A 88 12.64 11.53 -51.25
CA GLY A 88 13.63 12.50 -51.72
C GLY A 88 13.27 13.99 -51.49
N LYS A 89 12.12 14.26 -50.87
CA LYS A 89 11.48 15.57 -50.71
C LYS A 89 11.49 16.06 -49.26
N SER A 90 11.65 15.17 -48.29
CA SER A 90 11.67 15.50 -46.87
C SER A 90 12.91 14.97 -46.13
N ARG A 91 13.21 15.59 -44.98
CA ARG A 91 14.25 15.19 -44.03
C ARG A 91 13.63 15.01 -42.65
N LYS A 92 13.91 13.91 -41.97
CA LYS A 92 13.45 13.63 -40.59
C LYS A 92 14.58 13.87 -39.59
N CYS A 93 14.26 14.39 -38.41
CA CYS A 93 15.22 14.48 -37.31
C CYS A 93 15.43 13.10 -36.69
N LYS A 94 16.69 12.65 -36.55
CA LYS A 94 17.01 11.32 -35.99
C LYS A 94 16.65 11.16 -34.51
N PHE A 95 16.40 12.26 -33.79
CA PHE A 95 16.07 12.24 -32.35
C PHE A 95 14.56 12.27 -32.05
N CYS A 96 13.69 12.60 -33.02
CA CYS A 96 12.23 12.70 -32.81
C CYS A 96 11.36 12.42 -34.04
N GLY A 97 11.92 12.02 -35.18
CA GLY A 97 11.19 11.76 -36.43
C GLY A 97 10.60 13.00 -37.13
N GLN A 98 10.67 14.18 -36.51
CA GLN A 98 10.03 15.40 -37.03
C GLN A 98 10.50 15.71 -38.46
N SER A 99 9.54 15.78 -39.38
CA SER A 99 9.78 15.91 -40.82
C SER A 99 9.80 17.37 -41.27
N TYR A 100 10.78 17.71 -42.11
CA TYR A 100 10.97 19.03 -42.72
C TYR A 100 11.15 18.90 -44.24
N SER A 101 10.70 19.87 -45.03
CA SER A 101 10.98 19.90 -46.49
C SER A 101 12.49 19.93 -46.75
N ILE A 102 12.97 19.27 -47.81
CA ILE A 102 14.38 19.25 -48.18
C ILE A 102 14.94 20.64 -48.54
N ALA A 103 14.06 21.57 -48.93
CA ALA A 103 14.36 22.99 -49.16
C ALA A 103 14.42 23.85 -47.88
N THR A 104 14.16 23.27 -46.70
CA THR A 104 14.20 24.00 -45.42
C THR A 104 15.59 24.55 -45.15
N ALA A 105 15.70 25.88 -45.02
CA ALA A 105 16.95 26.56 -44.69
C ALA A 105 17.59 25.99 -43.41
N THR A 106 18.90 25.75 -43.45
CA THR A 106 19.62 24.97 -42.42
C THR A 106 19.61 25.61 -41.03
N GLY A 107 19.48 26.93 -40.93
CA GLY A 107 19.26 27.63 -39.66
C GLY A 107 17.95 27.25 -38.95
N ASN A 108 16.91 26.83 -39.69
CA ASN A 108 15.69 26.29 -39.08
C ASN A 108 15.91 24.87 -38.51
N LEU A 109 16.78 24.08 -39.14
CA LEU A 109 17.17 22.75 -38.64
C LEU A 109 18.06 22.88 -37.39
N GLY A 110 19.01 23.83 -37.38
CA GLY A 110 19.79 24.19 -36.19
C GLY A 110 18.90 24.68 -35.04
N ARG A 111 17.93 25.55 -35.32
CA ARG A 111 16.94 26.04 -34.33
C ARG A 111 15.99 24.94 -33.83
N HIS A 112 15.68 23.94 -34.65
CA HIS A 112 14.98 22.73 -34.18
C HIS A 112 15.85 21.96 -33.17
N LEU A 113 17.11 21.68 -33.51
CA LEU A 113 18.04 20.96 -32.65
C LEU A 113 18.28 21.70 -31.32
N SER A 114 18.54 23.01 -31.33
CA SER A 114 18.75 23.79 -30.10
C SER A 114 17.53 23.81 -29.17
N ASN A 115 16.31 23.79 -29.73
CA ASN A 115 15.09 24.00 -28.95
C ASN A 115 14.36 22.69 -28.58
N ARG A 116 14.65 21.57 -29.26
CA ARG A 116 14.05 20.25 -28.99
C ARG A 116 15.06 19.21 -28.53
N HIS A 117 16.35 19.39 -28.83
CA HIS A 117 17.42 18.46 -28.48
C HIS A 117 18.65 19.20 -27.88
N PRO A 118 18.53 20.00 -26.79
CA PRO A 118 19.68 20.63 -26.17
C PRO A 118 20.79 19.60 -25.83
N GLY A 119 22.03 19.85 -26.24
CA GLY A 119 23.14 18.91 -26.08
C GLY A 119 23.38 17.93 -27.23
N TYR A 120 22.63 18.03 -28.34
CA TYR A 120 22.84 17.24 -29.58
C TYR A 120 24.29 17.31 -30.13
N ASP A 121 24.97 18.41 -29.84
CA ASP A 121 26.36 18.71 -30.15
C ASP A 121 27.36 17.86 -29.33
N LYS A 122 27.02 17.52 -28.09
CA LYS A 122 27.89 16.78 -27.15
C LYS A 122 28.03 15.28 -27.44
N ILE A 123 27.44 14.80 -28.53
CA ILE A 123 27.45 13.38 -28.95
C ILE A 123 28.57 13.10 -29.98
N GLY A 124 29.44 14.08 -30.28
CA GLY A 124 30.67 13.84 -31.04
C GLY A 124 31.65 15.01 -31.07
N ASP A 125 32.93 14.67 -30.87
CA ASP A 125 34.16 15.48 -31.01
C ASP A 125 34.46 16.51 -29.90
N SER A 126 35.42 16.15 -29.03
CA SER A 126 36.05 17.04 -28.05
C SER A 126 37.26 17.76 -28.65
N SER A 127 37.24 19.10 -28.74
CA SER A 127 38.46 19.91 -28.93
C SER A 127 38.29 21.35 -28.40
N ASN A 128 39.40 22.01 -28.07
CA ASN A 128 39.43 23.27 -27.32
C ASN A 128 39.62 24.52 -28.21
N SER A 129 38.95 25.64 -27.88
CA SER A 129 39.52 27.02 -27.91
C SER A 129 38.49 28.07 -27.43
N PRO A 130 38.90 29.28 -26.97
CA PRO A 130 38.02 30.16 -26.18
C PRO A 130 37.63 31.51 -26.83
N THR A 131 36.46 32.04 -26.41
CA THR A 131 36.03 33.48 -26.46
C THR A 131 35.88 34.14 -27.85
N PRO A 132 35.25 35.34 -27.99
CA PRO A 132 34.68 36.26 -26.98
C PRO A 132 33.16 36.56 -27.12
N GLN A 133 32.64 37.45 -26.25
CA GLN A 133 31.29 38.03 -26.34
C GLN A 133 31.19 39.07 -27.48
N PRO A 134 29.96 39.45 -27.91
CA PRO A 134 29.56 40.84 -27.64
C PRO A 134 28.07 41.10 -27.35
N VAL A 135 27.84 42.04 -26.42
CA VAL A 135 26.85 43.14 -26.41
C VAL A 135 25.33 42.85 -26.53
N THR A 136 24.57 43.58 -25.72
CA THR A 136 23.11 43.58 -25.58
C THR A 136 22.36 44.25 -26.74
N VAL A 137 21.18 43.68 -27.09
CA VAL A 137 20.06 44.44 -27.67
C VAL A 137 18.76 43.98 -27.01
N ALA A 138 18.10 44.86 -26.27
CA ALA A 138 16.80 44.55 -25.68
C ALA A 138 15.68 44.59 -26.74
N LYS A 139 14.91 43.51 -26.87
CA LYS A 139 13.64 43.50 -27.62
C LYS A 139 12.49 43.24 -26.64
N LYS A 140 11.46 44.09 -26.70
CA LYS A 140 10.22 43.91 -25.92
C LYS A 140 9.60 42.54 -26.25
N PRO A 141 9.17 41.75 -25.25
CA PRO A 141 8.45 40.51 -25.51
C PRO A 141 7.06 40.82 -26.06
N GLN A 142 6.72 40.19 -27.18
CA GLN A 142 5.36 40.17 -27.73
C GLN A 142 4.61 38.98 -27.12
N PRO A 143 3.32 39.09 -26.74
CA PRO A 143 2.63 38.02 -26.03
C PRO A 143 2.52 36.74 -26.85
N GLN A 144 3.19 35.66 -26.41
CA GLN A 144 2.94 34.32 -26.93
C GLN A 144 1.71 33.76 -26.24
N ALA A 145 0.76 33.24 -27.03
CA ALA A 145 -0.43 32.57 -26.50
C ALA A 145 -0.02 31.37 -25.65
N GLN A 146 -0.38 31.37 -24.37
CA GLN A 146 -0.09 30.26 -23.47
C GLN A 146 -0.93 29.03 -23.86
N VAL A 147 -0.25 28.00 -24.37
CA VAL A 147 -0.80 26.65 -24.35
C VAL A 147 -0.95 26.27 -22.87
N LYS A 148 -2.20 26.12 -22.39
CA LYS A 148 -2.47 25.61 -21.05
C LYS A 148 -1.99 24.16 -20.98
N VAL A 149 -0.79 23.96 -20.43
CA VAL A 149 -0.33 22.64 -19.97
C VAL A 149 -1.36 22.13 -18.96
N PRO A 150 -1.84 20.88 -19.04
CA PRO A 150 -2.74 20.30 -18.05
C PRO A 150 -2.09 20.43 -16.67
N THR A 151 -2.66 21.31 -15.84
CA THR A 151 -2.10 21.61 -14.53
C THR A 151 -2.51 20.47 -13.60
N ILE A 152 -1.68 19.43 -13.52
CA ILE A 152 -1.79 18.41 -12.48
C ILE A 152 -1.80 19.18 -11.15
N GLU A 153 -2.89 19.06 -10.40
CA GLU A 153 -3.00 19.67 -9.08
C GLU A 153 -1.97 19.02 -8.17
N LEU A 154 -0.85 19.71 -7.97
CA LEU A 154 0.36 19.10 -7.43
C LEU A 154 0.17 18.64 -5.97
N ASP A 155 -0.64 19.35 -5.20
CA ASP A 155 -1.03 18.91 -3.86
C ASP A 155 -1.98 17.69 -3.90
N HIS A 156 -2.85 17.53 -4.91
CA HIS A 156 -3.67 16.32 -5.08
C HIS A 156 -2.78 15.08 -5.36
N LEU A 157 -1.76 15.21 -6.21
CA LEU A 157 -0.78 14.13 -6.43
C LEU A 157 -0.09 13.73 -5.12
N ASN A 158 0.30 14.70 -4.30
CA ASN A 158 0.93 14.44 -3.01
C ASN A 158 -0.05 13.83 -1.98
N TRP A 159 -1.33 14.20 -2.01
CA TRP A 159 -2.38 13.55 -1.22
C TRP A 159 -2.62 12.09 -1.61
N VAL A 160 -2.66 11.77 -2.91
CA VAL A 160 -2.74 10.39 -3.40
C VAL A 160 -1.52 9.58 -2.97
N LEU A 161 -0.32 10.17 -3.01
CA LEU A 161 0.91 9.54 -2.52
C LEU A 161 0.90 9.30 -1.00
N ILE A 162 0.33 10.20 -0.20
CA ILE A 162 0.10 9.95 1.24
C ILE A 162 -0.82 8.74 1.44
N LYS A 163 -1.96 8.70 0.73
CA LYS A 163 -2.91 7.58 0.83
C LYS A 163 -2.26 6.25 0.42
N TRP A 164 -1.42 6.25 -0.61
CA TRP A 164 -0.63 5.09 -1.02
C TRP A 164 0.38 4.66 0.05
N LEU A 165 1.19 5.57 0.60
CA LEU A 165 2.17 5.22 1.65
C LEU A 165 1.49 4.60 2.87
N LEU A 166 0.33 5.13 3.28
CA LEU A 166 -0.43 4.62 4.43
C LEU A 166 -1.05 3.24 4.17
N VAL A 167 -1.73 3.05 3.02
CA VAL A 167 -2.37 1.77 2.68
C VAL A 167 -1.33 0.67 2.42
N ALA A 168 -0.16 1.01 1.89
CA ALA A 168 0.94 0.07 1.64
C ALA A 168 1.91 -0.08 2.83
N SER A 169 1.67 0.59 3.97
CA SER A 169 2.56 0.62 5.15
C SER A 169 4.02 0.98 4.84
N LEU A 170 4.24 1.88 3.87
CA LEU A 170 5.56 2.23 3.37
C LEU A 170 6.22 3.37 4.17
N PRO A 171 7.54 3.31 4.42
CA PRO A 171 8.25 4.35 5.16
C PRO A 171 8.31 5.67 4.39
N THR A 172 8.40 6.79 5.11
CA THR A 172 8.40 8.13 4.49
C THR A 172 9.64 8.43 3.64
N SER A 173 10.68 7.60 3.74
CA SER A 173 11.86 7.61 2.87
C SER A 173 11.52 7.21 1.42
N THR A 174 10.42 6.49 1.18
CA THR A 174 9.95 6.13 -0.17
C THR A 174 9.75 7.36 -1.07
N LEU A 175 9.23 8.47 -0.52
CA LEU A 175 9.06 9.73 -1.26
C LEU A 175 10.38 10.48 -1.54
N THR A 176 11.49 10.03 -0.95
CA THR A 176 12.85 10.50 -1.26
C THR A 176 13.63 9.54 -2.15
N GLU A 177 13.02 8.45 -2.62
CA GLU A 177 13.65 7.51 -3.54
C GLU A 177 13.88 8.16 -4.91
N LYS A 178 15.08 7.99 -5.44
CA LYS A 178 15.61 8.69 -6.62
C LYS A 178 14.88 8.31 -7.90
N TRP A 179 14.59 7.02 -8.11
CA TRP A 179 13.91 6.54 -9.31
C TRP A 179 12.41 6.85 -9.31
N LEU A 180 11.75 6.83 -8.17
CA LEU A 180 10.38 7.32 -7.99
C LEU A 180 10.27 8.81 -8.37
N ILE A 181 11.17 9.65 -7.83
CA ILE A 181 11.24 11.08 -8.20
C ILE A 181 11.54 11.26 -9.70
N ASN A 182 12.45 10.47 -10.27
CA ASN A 182 12.77 10.52 -11.70
C ASN A 182 11.56 10.12 -12.57
N ALA A 183 10.78 9.11 -12.17
CA ALA A 183 9.59 8.67 -12.89
C ALA A 183 8.52 9.77 -12.93
N PHE A 184 8.25 10.42 -11.80
CA PHE A 184 7.35 11.57 -11.77
C PHE A 184 7.85 12.76 -12.60
N LYS A 185 9.16 13.06 -12.56
CA LYS A 185 9.77 14.13 -13.37
C LYS A 185 9.85 13.81 -14.87
N PHE A 186 9.86 12.52 -15.23
CA PHE A 186 9.73 12.09 -16.63
C PHE A 186 8.30 12.33 -17.16
N LEU A 187 7.28 12.04 -16.36
CA LEU A 187 5.88 12.32 -16.71
C LEU A 187 5.55 13.81 -16.74
N ASN A 188 6.07 14.58 -15.77
CA ASN A 188 5.94 16.04 -15.71
C ASN A 188 7.15 16.65 -14.97
N PRO A 189 8.07 17.34 -15.66
CA PRO A 189 9.26 17.96 -15.05
C PRO A 189 8.97 19.00 -13.94
N SER A 190 7.74 19.53 -13.87
CA SER A 190 7.30 20.48 -12.84
C SER A 190 6.71 19.81 -11.59
N VAL A 191 6.76 18.48 -11.46
CA VAL A 191 6.33 17.78 -10.24
C VAL A 191 7.39 17.93 -9.14
N GLU A 192 6.97 18.58 -8.05
CA GLU A 192 7.67 18.56 -6.77
C GLU A 192 6.89 17.70 -5.76
N LEU A 193 7.53 16.63 -5.28
CA LEU A 193 6.99 15.84 -4.18
C LEU A 193 7.25 16.57 -2.85
N TRP A 194 6.31 16.46 -1.92
CA TRP A 194 6.45 17.03 -0.59
C TRP A 194 7.67 16.42 0.11
N SER A 195 8.53 17.28 0.68
CA SER A 195 9.64 16.82 1.50
C SER A 195 9.15 15.97 2.66
N GLY A 196 9.99 15.03 3.14
CA GLY A 196 9.66 14.20 4.30
C GLY A 196 9.22 15.01 5.53
N LYS A 197 9.68 16.26 5.69
CA LYS A 197 9.20 17.19 6.71
C LYS A 197 7.75 17.64 6.47
N LYS A 198 7.38 18.09 5.26
CA LYS A 198 5.98 18.48 4.94
C LYS A 198 5.04 17.27 5.07
N PHE A 199 5.45 16.11 4.56
CA PHE A 199 4.71 14.85 4.75
C PHE A 199 4.47 14.54 6.24
N GLN A 200 5.53 14.57 7.06
CA GLN A 200 5.46 14.28 8.50
C GLN A 200 4.68 15.33 9.31
N THR A 201 4.45 16.52 8.77
CA THR A 201 3.52 17.51 9.35
C THR A 201 2.08 17.15 9.00
N VAL A 202 1.76 17.01 7.70
CA VAL A 202 0.40 16.74 7.25
C VAL A 202 -0.11 15.38 7.75
N LEU A 203 0.74 14.36 7.85
CA LEU A 203 0.36 13.08 8.47
C LEU A 203 -0.08 13.23 9.93
N ARG A 204 0.52 14.13 10.72
CA ARG A 204 0.08 14.39 12.10
C ARG A 204 -1.24 15.16 12.15
N GLU A 205 -1.50 16.02 11.17
CA GLU A 205 -2.76 16.75 11.04
C GLU A 205 -3.90 15.81 10.64
N VAL A 206 -3.67 14.92 9.66
CA VAL A 206 -4.58 13.83 9.27
C VAL A 206 -4.84 12.91 10.45
N PHE A 207 -3.80 12.42 11.13
CA PHE A 207 -3.94 11.55 12.30
C PHE A 207 -4.78 12.23 13.39
N ARG A 208 -4.52 13.50 13.72
CA ARG A 208 -5.31 14.26 14.70
C ARG A 208 -6.78 14.39 14.26
N SER A 209 -7.04 14.66 12.99
CA SER A 209 -8.40 14.75 12.45
C SER A 209 -9.15 13.41 12.50
N MET A 210 -8.45 12.30 12.24
CA MET A 210 -9.01 10.95 12.33
C MET A 210 -9.23 10.53 13.79
N GLN A 211 -8.30 10.84 14.70
CA GLN A 211 -8.43 10.64 16.14
C GLN A 211 -9.63 11.40 16.72
N GLU A 212 -9.81 12.66 16.33
CA GLU A 212 -10.99 13.45 16.70
C GLU A 212 -12.29 12.85 16.13
N SER A 213 -12.26 12.33 14.91
CA SER A 213 -13.41 11.63 14.31
C SER A 213 -13.76 10.35 15.08
N VAL A 214 -12.76 9.56 15.48
CA VAL A 214 -12.94 8.36 16.33
C VAL A 214 -13.48 8.75 17.70
N ARG A 215 -13.00 9.85 18.28
CA ARG A 215 -13.54 10.39 19.54
C ARG A 215 -15.02 10.74 19.43
N LEU A 216 -15.43 11.45 18.39
CA LEU A 216 -16.84 11.79 18.17
C LEU A 216 -17.72 10.55 17.95
N ILE A 217 -17.24 9.53 17.21
CA ILE A 217 -17.95 8.25 17.04
C ILE A 217 -18.17 7.57 18.41
N VAL A 218 -17.12 7.47 19.22
CA VAL A 218 -17.16 6.79 20.54
C VAL A 218 -17.94 7.61 21.59
N GLU A 219 -17.91 8.95 21.51
CA GLU A 219 -18.74 9.85 22.32
C GLU A 219 -20.24 9.72 21.97
N GLN A 220 -20.59 9.38 20.72
CA GLN A 220 -21.99 9.17 20.28
C GLN A 220 -22.59 7.81 20.69
N VAL A 221 -21.77 6.79 20.99
CA VAL A 221 -22.25 5.46 21.42
C VAL A 221 -23.14 5.58 22.67
N CYS A 222 -24.40 5.20 22.58
CA CYS A 222 -25.36 5.35 23.67
C CYS A 222 -25.27 4.23 24.72
N SER A 223 -24.71 3.09 24.35
CA SER A 223 -24.41 1.97 25.26
C SER A 223 -23.12 2.23 26.07
N LYS A 224 -22.89 1.39 27.08
CA LYS A 224 -21.52 1.22 27.60
C LYS A 224 -20.65 0.53 26.55
N VAL A 225 -19.34 0.77 26.60
CA VAL A 225 -18.34 0.12 25.74
C VAL A 225 -17.44 -0.82 26.54
N SER A 226 -16.85 -1.81 25.89
CA SER A 226 -15.76 -2.61 26.46
C SER A 226 -14.43 -2.27 25.77
N VAL A 227 -13.31 -2.53 26.44
CA VAL A 227 -11.97 -2.43 25.85
C VAL A 227 -11.23 -3.76 25.90
N THR A 228 -10.32 -3.98 24.96
CA THR A 228 -9.38 -5.11 24.95
C THR A 228 -7.95 -4.60 24.92
N LEU A 229 -7.09 -5.16 25.76
CA LEU A 229 -5.65 -4.91 25.78
C LEU A 229 -4.93 -6.10 25.13
N ASP A 230 -4.12 -5.84 24.10
CA ASP A 230 -3.13 -6.79 23.58
C ASP A 230 -1.72 -6.20 23.75
N PHE A 231 -0.77 -7.03 24.18
CA PHE A 231 0.57 -6.63 24.60
C PHE A 231 1.64 -7.34 23.77
N TRP A 232 2.67 -6.60 23.36
CA TRP A 232 3.83 -7.18 22.68
C TRP A 232 5.10 -6.40 22.96
N THR A 233 6.23 -7.10 22.91
CA THR A 233 7.56 -6.51 23.00
C THR A 233 8.14 -6.40 21.59
N SER A 234 8.69 -5.24 21.23
CA SER A 234 9.39 -5.07 19.94
C SER A 234 10.75 -5.79 19.92
N TYR A 235 11.38 -5.88 18.73
CA TYR A 235 12.76 -6.39 18.63
C TYR A 235 13.75 -5.58 19.51
N GLU A 236 13.45 -4.30 19.76
CA GLU A 236 14.22 -3.36 20.59
C GLU A 236 13.98 -3.55 22.10
N GLN A 237 13.25 -4.59 22.51
CA GLN A 237 12.84 -4.87 23.89
C GLN A 237 11.92 -3.81 24.51
N ILE A 238 11.21 -3.05 23.67
CA ILE A 238 10.24 -2.03 24.10
C ILE A 238 8.85 -2.66 24.22
N LEU A 239 8.19 -2.50 25.38
CA LEU A 239 6.83 -2.98 25.61
C LEU A 239 5.80 -2.01 25.00
N TYR A 240 4.85 -2.56 24.25
CA TYR A 240 3.69 -1.87 23.72
C TYR A 240 2.39 -2.51 24.21
N MET A 241 1.36 -1.67 24.33
CA MET A 241 -0.03 -2.04 24.62
C MET A 241 -0.93 -1.40 23.58
N SER A 242 -1.72 -2.19 22.86
CA SER A 242 -2.88 -1.66 22.15
C SER A 242 -4.06 -1.48 23.10
N VAL A 243 -4.86 -0.44 22.87
CA VAL A 243 -6.19 -0.31 23.48
C VAL A 243 -7.21 -0.28 22.36
N THR A 244 -8.01 -1.35 22.23
CA THR A 244 -9.11 -1.41 21.26
C THR A 244 -10.44 -1.29 21.98
N CYS A 245 -11.27 -0.34 21.56
CA CYS A 245 -12.65 -0.18 22.03
C CYS A 245 -13.59 -1.05 21.19
N GLN A 246 -14.62 -1.63 21.82
CA GLN A 246 -15.62 -2.48 21.17
C GLN A 246 -17.00 -2.30 21.81
N TRP A 247 -18.05 -2.33 20.98
CA TRP A 247 -19.44 -2.20 21.40
C TRP A 247 -20.39 -2.93 20.42
N ILE A 248 -21.68 -2.93 20.74
CA ILE A 248 -22.75 -3.34 19.82
C ILE A 248 -23.57 -2.07 19.53
N ASP A 249 -23.80 -1.80 18.25
CA ASP A 249 -24.55 -0.63 17.80
C ASP A 249 -26.07 -0.85 17.77
N GLU A 250 -26.81 0.19 17.40
CA GLU A 250 -28.27 0.20 17.32
C GLU A 250 -28.83 -0.80 16.28
N ASN A 251 -27.99 -1.26 15.34
CA ASN A 251 -28.31 -2.28 14.33
C ASN A 251 -27.90 -3.69 14.78
N TRP A 252 -27.60 -3.88 16.06
CA TRP A 252 -27.07 -5.12 16.64
C TRP A 252 -25.74 -5.60 16.02
N SER A 253 -25.01 -4.70 15.35
CA SER A 253 -23.73 -5.02 14.72
C SER A 253 -22.57 -4.81 15.70
N PHE A 254 -21.65 -5.77 15.74
CA PHE A 254 -20.42 -5.66 16.54
C PHE A 254 -19.46 -4.65 15.91
N GLN A 255 -19.15 -3.59 16.64
CA GLN A 255 -18.23 -2.53 16.23
C GLN A 255 -16.95 -2.59 17.06
N LYS A 256 -15.82 -2.26 16.43
CA LYS A 256 -14.51 -2.13 17.09
C LYS A 256 -13.67 -1.02 16.48
N VAL A 257 -12.88 -0.33 17.30
CA VAL A 257 -11.92 0.68 16.85
C VAL A 257 -10.67 0.67 17.73
N LEU A 258 -9.49 0.72 17.11
CA LEU A 258 -8.21 0.89 17.81
C LEU A 258 -8.12 2.35 18.29
N LEU A 259 -7.99 2.54 19.60
CA LEU A 259 -7.89 3.87 20.22
C LEU A 259 -6.44 4.40 20.24
N ASP A 260 -5.49 3.56 20.64
CA ASP A 260 -4.07 3.92 20.71
C ASP A 260 -3.16 2.67 20.71
N ILE A 261 -1.88 2.87 20.38
CA ILE A 261 -0.78 1.92 20.61
C ILE A 261 0.21 2.61 21.54
N CYS A 262 0.05 2.37 22.84
CA CYS A 262 0.87 2.98 23.87
C CYS A 262 2.21 2.26 23.98
N HIS A 263 3.32 3.00 23.85
CA HIS A 263 4.59 2.61 24.46
C HIS A 263 4.44 2.66 25.98
N ILE A 264 4.73 1.55 26.67
CA ILE A 264 4.74 1.48 28.13
C ILE A 264 6.17 1.80 28.62
N PRO A 265 6.39 2.86 29.41
CA PRO A 265 7.71 3.21 29.90
C PRO A 265 8.22 2.20 30.95
N SER A 266 9.54 2.02 31.01
CA SER A 266 10.22 1.34 32.12
C SER A 266 9.84 2.00 33.46
N PRO A 267 9.47 1.25 34.53
CA PRO A 267 9.72 -0.19 34.74
C PRO A 267 8.70 -1.17 34.14
N CYS A 268 7.76 -0.73 33.28
CA CYS A 268 6.76 -1.57 32.60
C CYS A 268 5.83 -2.35 33.56
N GLY A 269 5.60 -1.82 34.77
CA GLY A 269 4.76 -2.41 35.79
C GLY A 269 3.26 -2.17 35.57
N GLY A 270 2.45 -2.70 36.50
CA GLY A 270 1.01 -2.48 36.49
C GLY A 270 0.60 -1.00 36.60
N SER A 271 1.40 -0.20 37.31
CA SER A 271 1.23 1.25 37.41
C SER A 271 1.35 1.94 36.06
N GLU A 272 2.40 1.64 35.29
CA GLU A 272 2.69 2.27 34.01
C GLU A 272 1.63 1.88 32.94
N ILE A 273 1.20 0.62 32.96
CA ILE A 273 0.08 0.13 32.13
C ILE A 273 -1.22 0.85 32.51
N TYR A 274 -1.52 0.98 33.81
CA TYR A 274 -2.69 1.69 34.30
C TYR A 274 -2.71 3.17 33.87
N TYR A 275 -1.60 3.90 34.03
CA TYR A 275 -1.53 5.32 33.64
C TYR A 275 -1.65 5.48 32.12
N ALA A 276 -1.08 4.57 31.33
CA ALA A 276 -1.25 4.55 29.88
C ALA A 276 -2.72 4.31 29.48
N LEU A 277 -3.38 3.31 30.07
CA LEU A 277 -4.79 3.01 29.81
C LEU A 277 -5.71 4.16 30.22
N LEU A 278 -5.53 4.71 31.42
CA LEU A 278 -6.30 5.85 31.92
C LEU A 278 -6.16 7.09 31.04
N LYS A 279 -4.96 7.35 30.52
CA LYS A 279 -4.71 8.43 29.55
C LYS A 279 -5.50 8.23 28.26
N VAL A 280 -5.59 7.00 27.73
CA VAL A 280 -6.41 6.69 26.54
C VAL A 280 -7.90 6.85 26.85
N LEU A 281 -8.37 6.31 27.98
CA LEU A 281 -9.77 6.45 28.39
C LEU A 281 -10.18 7.92 28.55
N ARG A 282 -9.29 8.77 29.07
CA ARG A 282 -9.49 10.24 29.14
C ARG A 282 -9.50 10.91 27.78
N LEU A 283 -8.58 10.56 26.89
CA LEU A 283 -8.48 11.14 25.55
C LEU A 283 -9.76 10.91 24.72
N TYR A 284 -10.45 9.80 24.95
CA TYR A 284 -11.70 9.43 24.26
C TYR A 284 -12.96 9.58 25.13
N ASN A 285 -12.89 10.27 26.28
CA ASN A 285 -14.00 10.51 27.21
C ASN A 285 -14.78 9.24 27.63
N LEU A 286 -14.05 8.14 27.86
CA LEU A 286 -14.58 6.80 28.13
C LEU A 286 -14.68 6.39 29.61
N GLU A 287 -14.10 7.16 30.55
CA GLU A 287 -14.07 6.79 31.98
C GLU A 287 -15.46 6.41 32.52
N THR A 288 -16.51 7.18 32.18
CA THR A 288 -17.89 6.91 32.61
C THR A 288 -18.62 5.82 31.80
N LYS A 289 -18.14 5.50 30.59
CA LYS A 289 -18.80 4.58 29.65
C LYS A 289 -18.28 3.14 29.71
N ILE A 290 -17.14 2.90 30.35
CA ILE A 290 -16.51 1.58 30.34
C ILE A 290 -17.35 0.53 31.10
N LEU A 291 -17.64 -0.60 30.44
CA LEU A 291 -18.24 -1.80 31.04
C LEU A 291 -17.16 -2.75 31.51
N SER A 292 -16.21 -3.08 30.64
CA SER A 292 -15.19 -4.07 30.96
C SER A 292 -13.86 -3.88 30.22
N CYS A 293 -12.81 -4.42 30.83
CA CYS A 293 -11.47 -4.51 30.24
C CYS A 293 -11.05 -5.98 30.09
N THR A 294 -10.89 -6.46 28.86
CA THR A 294 -10.38 -7.81 28.57
C THR A 294 -8.87 -7.74 28.37
N HIS A 295 -8.12 -8.65 28.97
CA HIS A 295 -6.66 -8.64 28.91
C HIS A 295 -6.06 -10.05 28.89
N ASP A 296 -4.75 -10.09 28.72
CA ASP A 296 -3.95 -11.30 28.52
C ASP A 296 -3.77 -12.19 29.76
N ASN A 297 -4.27 -11.80 30.95
CA ASN A 297 -3.96 -12.41 32.25
C ASN A 297 -2.48 -12.32 32.71
N SER A 298 -1.69 -11.37 32.19
CA SER A 298 -0.38 -11.08 32.79
C SER A 298 -0.52 -10.41 34.16
N PRO A 299 0.42 -10.60 35.10
CA PRO A 299 0.36 -9.98 36.43
C PRO A 299 0.29 -8.45 36.39
N ASN A 300 0.98 -7.81 35.44
CA ASN A 300 1.00 -6.35 35.32
C ASN A 300 -0.33 -5.83 34.76
N ALA A 301 -0.93 -6.49 33.76
CA ALA A 301 -2.26 -6.12 33.27
C ALA A 301 -3.36 -6.38 34.32
N LEU A 302 -3.25 -7.46 35.09
CA LEU A 302 -4.16 -7.76 36.20
C LEU A 302 -4.10 -6.68 37.30
N HIS A 303 -2.89 -6.28 37.69
CA HIS A 303 -2.66 -5.15 38.60
C HIS A 303 -3.30 -3.87 38.03
N ALA A 304 -3.01 -3.52 36.77
CA ALA A 304 -3.53 -2.32 36.13
C ALA A 304 -5.08 -2.27 36.11
N CYS A 305 -5.72 -3.39 35.79
CA CYS A 305 -7.18 -3.51 35.78
C CYS A 305 -7.79 -3.47 37.20
N HIS A 306 -7.09 -3.99 38.20
CA HIS A 306 -7.49 -3.91 39.60
C HIS A 306 -7.42 -2.46 40.14
N THR A 307 -6.34 -1.73 39.83
CA THR A 307 -6.20 -0.30 40.18
C THR A 307 -7.28 0.53 39.51
N LEU A 308 -7.49 0.35 38.20
CA LEU A 308 -8.57 1.02 37.47
C LEU A 308 -9.94 0.74 38.08
N LYS A 309 -10.21 -0.51 38.48
CA LYS A 309 -11.46 -0.85 39.18
C LYS A 309 -11.61 -0.08 40.49
N GLY A 310 -10.56 -0.01 41.31
CA GLY A 310 -10.56 0.74 42.56
C GLY A 310 -10.95 2.22 42.36
N ASP A 311 -10.44 2.85 41.30
CA ASP A 311 -10.81 4.23 40.96
C ASP A 311 -12.27 4.35 40.53
N MET A 312 -12.75 3.49 39.63
CA MET A 312 -14.14 3.51 39.15
C MET A 312 -15.14 3.30 40.30
N ASP A 313 -14.86 2.33 41.18
CA ASP A 313 -15.65 2.04 42.38
C ASP A 313 -15.63 3.24 43.35
N SER A 314 -14.47 3.90 43.55
CA SER A 314 -14.34 5.09 44.41
C SER A 314 -15.13 6.30 43.87
N GLN A 315 -15.19 6.45 42.55
CA GLN A 315 -15.93 7.51 41.85
C GLN A 315 -17.43 7.19 41.73
N LYS A 316 -17.89 6.05 42.28
CA LYS A 316 -19.27 5.52 42.18
C LYS A 316 -19.75 5.37 40.73
N MET A 317 -18.83 5.10 39.81
CA MET A 317 -19.19 4.84 38.41
C MET A 317 -19.89 3.48 38.29
N ALA A 318 -20.73 3.33 37.26
CA ALA A 318 -21.52 2.11 37.08
C ALA A 318 -20.59 0.90 36.90
N ALA A 319 -20.93 -0.23 37.54
CA ALA A 319 -20.08 -1.41 37.71
C ALA A 319 -19.16 -1.73 36.51
N PHE A 320 -17.86 -1.84 36.82
CA PHE A 320 -16.79 -2.22 35.91
C PHE A 320 -16.24 -3.61 36.27
N CYS A 321 -15.91 -4.41 35.26
CA CYS A 321 -15.24 -5.70 35.45
C CYS A 321 -14.03 -5.88 34.51
N TYR A 322 -13.15 -6.81 34.83
CA TYR A 322 -12.04 -7.19 33.96
C TYR A 322 -12.04 -8.69 33.70
N ILE A 323 -11.60 -9.08 32.49
CA ILE A 323 -11.75 -10.44 31.96
C ILE A 323 -10.37 -10.95 31.51
N PRO A 324 -9.70 -11.78 32.34
CA PRO A 324 -8.41 -12.39 31.99
C PRO A 324 -8.62 -13.63 31.11
N CYS A 325 -8.70 -13.47 29.78
CA CYS A 325 -9.09 -14.58 28.89
C CYS A 325 -7.93 -15.23 28.11
N ALA A 326 -7.03 -14.46 27.50
CA ALA A 326 -6.22 -14.98 26.39
C ALA A 326 -5.18 -16.02 26.81
N HIS A 327 -4.33 -15.72 27.81
CA HIS A 327 -3.38 -16.70 28.34
C HIS A 327 -4.09 -17.79 29.16
N THR A 328 -5.25 -17.49 29.75
CA THR A 328 -6.07 -18.47 30.50
C THR A 328 -6.55 -19.60 29.59
N LEU A 329 -7.13 -19.26 28.43
CA LEU A 329 -7.51 -20.23 27.40
C LEU A 329 -6.28 -20.95 26.84
N ASN A 330 -5.18 -20.24 26.57
CA ASN A 330 -3.94 -20.86 26.10
C ASN A 330 -3.36 -21.86 27.12
N ALA A 331 -3.46 -21.58 28.42
CA ALA A 331 -3.03 -22.46 29.49
C ALA A 331 -3.92 -23.72 29.58
N ILE A 332 -5.25 -23.56 29.53
CA ILE A 332 -6.20 -24.69 29.50
C ILE A 332 -5.94 -25.60 28.29
N ILE A 333 -5.69 -25.02 27.11
CA ILE A 333 -5.39 -25.79 25.90
C ILE A 333 -4.03 -26.49 26.01
N ASN A 334 -2.99 -25.81 26.49
CA ASN A 334 -1.68 -26.44 26.72
C ASN A 334 -1.72 -27.55 27.77
N ASP A 335 -2.62 -27.48 28.75
CA ASP A 335 -2.84 -28.53 29.74
C ASP A 335 -3.60 -29.72 29.16
N GLY A 336 -4.68 -29.49 28.41
CA GLY A 336 -5.40 -30.54 27.68
C GLY A 336 -4.54 -31.27 26.65
N LEU A 337 -3.62 -30.55 26.00
CA LEU A 337 -2.63 -31.11 25.06
C LEU A 337 -1.35 -31.66 25.74
N ARG A 338 -1.26 -31.66 27.08
CA ARG A 338 -0.07 -32.08 27.83
C ARG A 338 0.36 -33.51 27.49
N THR A 339 -0.61 -34.42 27.33
CA THR A 339 -0.38 -35.84 27.02
C THR A 339 -0.09 -36.09 25.54
N THR A 340 -0.70 -35.31 24.63
CA THR A 340 -0.52 -35.45 23.17
C THR A 340 0.66 -34.65 22.63
N LYS A 341 1.32 -33.83 23.45
CA LYS A 341 2.44 -32.96 23.07
C LYS A 341 3.58 -33.67 22.32
N SER A 342 3.87 -34.93 22.62
CA SER A 342 4.86 -35.74 21.90
C SER A 342 4.43 -36.09 20.46
N VAL A 343 3.14 -36.27 20.21
CA VAL A 343 2.56 -36.48 18.87
C VAL A 343 2.57 -35.17 18.09
N ILE A 344 2.20 -34.06 18.75
CA ILE A 344 2.23 -32.71 18.15
C ILE A 344 3.64 -32.33 17.71
N LEU A 345 4.67 -32.67 18.49
CA LEU A 345 6.07 -32.46 18.12
C LEU A 345 6.46 -33.27 16.87
N LYS A 346 6.11 -34.57 16.80
CA LYS A 346 6.38 -35.40 15.61
C LYS A 346 5.66 -34.89 14.36
N ILE A 347 4.42 -34.42 14.47
CA ILE A 347 3.68 -33.81 13.37
C ILE A 347 4.39 -32.52 12.94
N ARG A 348 4.87 -31.70 13.88
CA ARG A 348 5.64 -30.49 13.56
C ARG A 348 6.99 -30.79 12.90
N GLU A 349 7.69 -31.84 13.33
CA GLU A 349 8.93 -32.32 12.71
C GLU A 349 8.68 -32.78 11.26
N PHE A 350 7.64 -33.60 11.03
CA PHE A 350 7.22 -34.00 9.69
C PHE A 350 6.87 -32.79 8.79
N VAL A 351 6.11 -31.83 9.31
CA VAL A 351 5.73 -30.61 8.58
C VAL A 351 6.93 -29.67 8.35
N LEU A 352 7.97 -29.72 9.19
CA LEU A 352 9.23 -29.01 8.95
C LEU A 352 9.99 -29.63 7.77
N GLU A 353 10.19 -30.95 7.75
CA GLU A 353 10.91 -31.64 6.67
C GLU A 353 10.16 -31.59 5.33
N LEU A 354 8.82 -31.71 5.35
CA LEU A 354 7.99 -31.59 4.15
C LEU A 354 7.99 -30.17 3.57
N ASN A 355 8.13 -29.12 4.39
CA ASN A 355 8.27 -27.74 3.91
C ASN A 355 9.72 -27.34 3.59
N SER A 356 10.74 -28.11 4.02
CA SER A 356 12.15 -27.84 3.74
C SER A 356 12.67 -28.59 2.50
N SER A 357 12.16 -29.80 2.25
CA SER A 357 12.61 -30.68 1.17
C SER A 357 11.56 -30.79 0.05
N LEU A 358 11.94 -30.33 -1.14
CA LEU A 358 11.10 -30.41 -2.33
C LEU A 358 10.80 -31.87 -2.73
N GLU A 359 11.76 -32.77 -2.54
CA GLU A 359 11.63 -34.20 -2.82
C GLU A 359 10.58 -34.86 -1.92
N ILE A 360 10.58 -34.57 -0.62
CA ILE A 360 9.58 -35.06 0.34
C ILE A 360 8.19 -34.46 0.05
N SER A 361 8.14 -33.18 -0.34
CA SER A 361 6.90 -32.52 -0.78
C SER A 361 6.30 -33.18 -2.03
N ASP A 362 7.09 -33.42 -3.06
CA ASP A 362 6.62 -33.98 -4.33
C ASP A 362 6.22 -35.46 -4.19
N ASP A 363 6.94 -36.25 -3.38
CA ASP A 363 6.52 -37.62 -3.02
C ASP A 363 5.20 -37.62 -2.22
N PHE A 364 5.04 -36.71 -1.24
CA PHE A 364 3.80 -36.62 -0.48
C PHE A 364 2.59 -36.20 -1.35
N VAL A 365 2.80 -35.30 -2.32
CA VAL A 365 1.77 -34.93 -3.31
C VAL A 365 1.42 -36.11 -4.21
N GLN A 366 2.39 -36.95 -4.62
CA GLN A 366 2.11 -38.18 -5.36
C GLN A 366 1.30 -39.18 -4.52
N PHE A 367 1.67 -39.41 -3.25
CA PHE A 367 0.94 -40.31 -2.35
C PHE A 367 -0.50 -39.87 -2.11
N THR A 368 -0.73 -38.61 -1.75
CA THR A 368 -2.09 -38.07 -1.53
C THR A 368 -2.94 -38.19 -2.78
N THR A 369 -2.42 -37.79 -3.95
CA THR A 369 -3.08 -37.95 -5.24
C THR A 369 -3.46 -39.41 -5.54
N ALA A 370 -2.59 -40.38 -5.21
CA ALA A 370 -2.85 -41.81 -5.43
C ALA A 370 -3.99 -42.37 -4.56
N TYR A 371 -4.20 -41.83 -3.35
CA TYR A 371 -5.31 -42.20 -2.47
C TYR A 371 -6.58 -41.36 -2.69
N GLN A 372 -6.58 -40.42 -3.65
CA GLN A 372 -7.63 -39.40 -3.86
C GLN A 372 -7.80 -38.43 -2.68
N GLU A 373 -6.80 -38.38 -1.80
CA GLU A 373 -6.62 -37.33 -0.81
C GLU A 373 -6.26 -36.01 -1.51
N GLY A 374 -6.78 -34.90 -0.98
CA GLY A 374 -6.69 -33.59 -1.64
C GLY A 374 -5.28 -32.99 -1.70
N ASN A 375 -5.16 -31.81 -2.32
CA ASN A 375 -3.93 -31.01 -2.25
C ASN A 375 -3.79 -30.39 -0.85
N TRP A 376 -3.16 -31.13 0.06
CA TRP A 376 -2.97 -30.73 1.46
C TRP A 376 -1.72 -29.83 1.60
N LYS A 377 -1.91 -28.63 2.15
CA LYS A 377 -0.81 -27.72 2.54
C LYS A 377 -0.81 -27.52 4.05
N PHE A 378 0.21 -28.04 4.72
CA PHE A 378 0.35 -27.93 6.17
C PHE A 378 0.89 -26.54 6.57
N PRO A 379 0.12 -25.71 7.29
CA PRO A 379 0.60 -24.41 7.76
C PRO A 379 1.51 -24.60 8.97
N LEU A 380 2.81 -24.33 8.81
CA LEU A 380 3.74 -24.28 9.92
C LEU A 380 3.59 -22.94 10.67
N ASP A 381 2.67 -22.86 11.63
CA ASP A 381 2.59 -21.69 12.51
C ASP A 381 3.88 -21.58 13.34
N ALA A 382 4.53 -20.42 13.27
CA ALA A 382 5.71 -20.06 14.06
C ALA A 382 5.34 -19.44 15.42
N SER A 383 4.08 -19.08 15.63
CA SER A 383 3.60 -18.45 16.86
C SER A 383 3.39 -19.46 17.99
N ALA A 384 3.53 -18.99 19.23
CA ALA A 384 3.22 -19.76 20.44
C ALA A 384 1.70 -19.79 20.75
N ARG A 385 0.83 -19.58 19.76
CA ARG A 385 -0.63 -19.56 19.90
C ARG A 385 -1.19 -20.94 19.54
N TRP A 386 -2.18 -21.39 20.33
CA TRP A 386 -2.85 -22.69 20.15
C TRP A 386 -3.46 -22.92 18.75
N SER A 387 -3.74 -21.85 18.00
CA SER A 387 -4.21 -21.88 16.60
C SER A 387 -3.35 -22.74 15.69
N GLY A 388 -2.02 -22.64 15.84
CA GLY A 388 -1.06 -23.39 15.03
C GLY A 388 -1.10 -24.89 15.30
N SER A 389 -1.09 -25.27 16.57
CA SER A 389 -1.22 -26.68 16.97
C SER A 389 -2.56 -27.27 16.52
N TYR A 390 -3.65 -26.49 16.60
CA TYR A 390 -4.95 -26.92 16.09
C TYR A 390 -4.93 -27.14 14.57
N GLN A 391 -4.42 -26.20 13.76
CA GLN A 391 -4.39 -26.34 12.30
C GLN A 391 -3.50 -27.50 11.82
N MET A 392 -2.34 -27.72 12.45
CA MET A 392 -1.49 -28.87 12.13
C MET A 392 -2.20 -30.20 12.46
N LEU A 393 -2.90 -30.29 13.61
CA LEU A 393 -3.67 -31.48 14.00
C LEU A 393 -4.91 -31.71 13.13
N ASP A 394 -5.66 -30.66 12.80
CA ASP A 394 -6.89 -30.72 12.00
C ASP A 394 -6.62 -31.27 10.59
N ILE A 395 -5.46 -30.96 10.00
CA ILE A 395 -5.04 -31.54 8.71
C ILE A 395 -4.44 -32.94 8.91
N ALA A 396 -3.58 -33.16 9.92
CA ALA A 396 -2.99 -34.47 10.23
C ALA A 396 -3.97 -35.49 10.88
N CYS A 397 -5.28 -35.18 10.88
CA CYS A 397 -6.38 -36.09 11.21
C CYS A 397 -7.42 -36.19 10.06
N LYS A 398 -7.11 -35.59 8.90
CA LYS A 398 -7.88 -35.70 7.64
C LYS A 398 -7.11 -36.46 6.56
N VAL A 399 -5.77 -36.41 6.62
CA VAL A 399 -4.83 -37.37 6.01
C VAL A 399 -4.64 -38.56 6.95
#